data_AF-A0A8R2JM97-F1
#
_entry.id   AF-A0A8R2JM97-F1
#
_cell.length_a   1.000
_cell.length_b   1.000
_cell.length_c   1.000
_cell.angle_alpha   90.00
_cell.angle_beta   90.00
_cell.angle_gamma   90.00
#
_symmetry.space_group_name_H-M   'P 1'
#
loop_
_entity.id
_entity.type
_entity.pdbx_description
1 polymer ?
#
loop_
_entity_poly.entity_id
_entity_poly.type
_entity_poly.pdbx_seq_one_letter_code
_entity_poly.pdbx_strand_id
1 'polypeptide(L)'
;MVDAMETGELEGMLSSACEITNRVMRYLTEQLISVLKPFLYDPLVMWIGRDTIVDENSEMANDQAKGHLNNIEMRLQGYVRANLKNSSMPLSVAGQTRKLIEEAISVENLCQMYIDWSAFL
;
A
#
# COMPACT_ATOMS: atom_id res chain seq x y z
N MET A 1 1.97 -16.04 -12.58
CA MET A 1 2.24 -16.28 -11.12
C MET A 1 1.12 -17.01 -10.36
N VAL A 2 -0.15 -16.65 -10.57
CA VAL A 2 -1.32 -17.31 -9.95
C VAL A 2 -1.41 -18.80 -10.29
N ASP A 3 -1.11 -19.16 -11.55
CA ASP A 3 -1.15 -20.55 -12.02
C ASP A 3 -0.14 -21.48 -11.32
N ALA A 4 0.91 -20.91 -10.69
CA ALA A 4 1.89 -21.68 -9.92
C ALA A 4 1.39 -22.09 -8.54
N MET A 5 0.31 -21.49 -8.05
CA MET A 5 -0.29 -21.78 -6.74
C MET A 5 -1.33 -22.91 -6.81
N GLU A 6 -1.38 -23.67 -7.92
CA GLU A 6 -2.37 -24.70 -8.21
C GLU A 6 -3.84 -24.23 -8.14
N THR A 7 -4.72 -25.02 -8.76
CA THR A 7 -6.15 -24.68 -8.91
C THR A 7 -6.86 -24.68 -7.56
N GLY A 8 -6.90 -23.52 -6.88
CA GLY A 8 -7.74 -23.28 -5.71
C GLY A 8 -7.11 -22.53 -4.53
N GLU A 9 -5.78 -22.33 -4.50
CA GLU A 9 -5.13 -21.77 -3.30
C GLU A 9 -5.21 -20.26 -3.15
N LEU A 10 -5.66 -19.55 -4.19
CA LEU A 10 -5.76 -18.09 -4.17
C LEU A 10 -6.82 -17.61 -3.17
N GLU A 11 -7.94 -18.33 -3.07
CA GLU A 11 -8.96 -18.17 -2.01
C GLU A 11 -8.61 -18.94 -0.72
N GLY A 12 -7.52 -19.72 -0.72
CA GLY A 12 -7.09 -20.58 0.37
C GLY A 12 -5.89 -20.02 1.14
N MET A 13 -4.72 -20.63 0.94
CA MET A 13 -3.51 -20.32 1.72
C MET A 13 -3.03 -18.89 1.54
N LEU A 14 -3.08 -18.34 0.32
CA LEU A 14 -2.64 -16.97 0.07
C LEU A 14 -3.55 -15.97 0.81
N SER A 15 -4.86 -16.08 0.60
CA SER A 15 -5.83 -15.18 1.26
C SER A 15 -5.71 -15.27 2.78
N SER A 16 -5.60 -16.49 3.33
CA SER A 16 -5.46 -16.70 4.77
C SER A 16 -4.17 -16.08 5.33
N ALA A 17 -3.03 -16.28 4.66
CA ALA A 17 -1.76 -15.68 5.06
C ALA A 17 -1.83 -14.14 5.02
N CYS A 18 -2.35 -13.57 3.92
CA CYS A 18 -2.53 -12.14 3.77
C CYS A 18 -3.49 -11.55 4.81
N GLU A 19 -4.57 -12.24 5.15
CA GLU A 19 -5.49 -11.84 6.22
C GLU A 19 -4.80 -11.82 7.58
N ILE A 20 -4.03 -12.85 7.93
CA ILE A 20 -3.29 -12.91 9.19
C ILE A 20 -2.27 -11.77 9.25
N THR A 21 -1.48 -11.57 8.20
CA THR A 21 -0.52 -10.46 8.12
C THR A 21 -1.22 -9.11 8.27
N ASN A 22 -2.30 -8.88 7.53
CA ASN A 22 -3.05 -7.64 7.60
C ASN A 22 -3.64 -7.42 9.00
N ARG A 23 -4.17 -8.47 9.64
CA ARG A 23 -4.65 -8.41 11.03
C ARG A 23 -3.56 -7.98 12.01
N VAL A 24 -2.35 -8.55 11.89
CA VAL A 24 -1.21 -8.16 12.72
C VAL A 24 -0.78 -6.72 12.44
N MET A 25 -0.73 -6.30 11.18
CA MET A 25 -0.39 -4.92 10.82
C MET A 25 -1.39 -3.91 11.38
N ARG A 26 -2.70 -4.21 11.33
CA ARG A 26 -3.74 -3.35 11.92
C ARG A 26 -3.61 -3.29 13.46
N TYR A 27 -3.32 -4.42 14.10
CA TYR A 27 -3.13 -4.47 15.55
C TYR A 27 -1.90 -3.67 16.01
N LEU A 28 -0.81 -3.70 15.24
CA LEU A 28 0.45 -3.02 15.55
C LEU A 28 0.60 -1.65 14.84
N THR A 29 -0.52 -1.02 14.46
CA THR A 29 -0.50 0.23 13.65
C THR A 29 0.34 1.31 14.32
N GLU A 30 0.18 1.55 15.62
CA GLU A 30 0.92 2.61 16.32
C GLU A 30 2.43 2.36 16.34
N GLN A 31 2.84 1.09 16.48
CA GLN A 31 4.26 0.71 16.47
C GLN A 31 4.85 0.88 15.08
N LEU A 32 4.13 0.47 14.03
CA LEU A 32 4.57 0.64 12.65
C LEU A 32 4.69 2.12 12.28
N ILE A 33 3.71 2.95 12.66
CA ILE A 33 3.74 4.40 12.44
C ILE A 33 4.88 5.05 13.23
N SER A 34 5.17 4.57 14.45
CA SER A 34 6.32 5.05 15.24
C SER A 34 7.66 4.80 14.52
N VAL A 35 7.81 3.65 13.87
CA VAL A 35 9.01 3.32 13.06
C VAL A 35 9.06 4.14 11.76
N LEU A 36 7.91 4.49 11.18
CA LEU A 36 7.83 5.27 9.93
C LEU A 36 8.02 6.78 10.13
N LYS A 37 7.64 7.33 11.29
CA LYS A 37 7.75 8.77 11.62
C LYS A 37 9.17 9.34 11.45
N PRO A 38 10.25 8.67 11.87
CA PRO A 38 11.61 9.14 11.64
C PRO A 38 11.97 9.38 10.17
N PHE A 39 11.42 8.61 9.22
CA PHE A 39 11.69 8.79 7.78
C PHE A 39 11.13 10.10 7.22
N LEU A 40 10.24 10.79 7.95
CA LEU A 40 9.80 12.15 7.61
C LEU A 40 10.96 13.16 7.68
N TYR A 41 11.91 12.90 8.58
CA TYR A 41 13.02 13.81 8.88
C TYR A 41 14.37 13.26 8.40
N ASP A 42 14.38 12.16 7.65
CA ASP A 42 15.61 11.59 7.12
C ASP A 42 16.09 12.44 5.93
N PRO A 43 17.24 13.15 6.06
CA PRO A 43 17.75 14.04 5.03
C PRO A 43 18.21 13.31 3.76
N LEU A 44 18.42 11.99 3.83
CA LEU A 44 18.79 11.17 2.68
C LEU A 44 17.57 10.64 1.92
N VAL A 45 16.37 10.74 2.49
CA VAL A 45 15.13 10.35 1.80
C VAL A 45 14.67 11.49 0.91
N MET A 46 15.04 11.40 -0.37
CA MET A 46 14.54 12.31 -1.40
C MET A 46 13.09 11.94 -1.75
N TRP A 47 12.13 12.61 -1.13
CA TRP A 47 10.71 12.52 -1.54
C TRP A 47 10.38 13.40 -2.75
N ILE A 48 11.29 14.30 -3.10
CA ILE A 48 11.16 15.22 -4.21
C ILE A 48 12.13 14.75 -5.30
N GLY A 49 11.70 14.80 -6.56
CA GLY A 49 12.53 14.40 -7.69
C GLY A 49 13.88 15.10 -7.70
N ARG A 50 14.91 14.46 -8.28
CA ARG A 50 16.31 14.95 -8.30
C ARG A 50 16.51 16.41 -8.73
N ASP A 51 15.51 17.02 -9.38
CA ASP A 51 15.57 18.36 -9.95
C ASP A 51 15.09 19.49 -9.02
N THR A 52 14.63 19.21 -7.80
CA THR A 52 14.31 20.29 -6.86
C THR A 52 15.53 20.72 -6.08
N ILE A 53 15.91 21.98 -6.23
CA ILE A 53 16.93 22.67 -5.44
C ILE A 53 16.50 22.60 -3.98
N VAL A 54 17.15 21.73 -3.20
CA VAL A 54 16.90 21.55 -1.78
C VAL A 54 17.67 22.66 -1.05
N ASP A 55 16.96 23.58 -0.43
CA ASP A 55 17.57 24.58 0.45
C ASP A 55 18.07 23.88 1.72
N GLU A 56 19.40 23.80 1.90
CA GLU A 56 20.09 23.07 2.99
C GLU A 56 19.63 23.49 4.40
N ASN A 57 19.00 24.67 4.54
CA ASN A 57 18.56 25.23 5.81
C ASN A 57 17.06 25.07 6.09
N SER A 58 16.30 24.53 5.15
CA SER A 58 14.90 24.23 5.43
C SER A 58 14.84 22.95 6.25
N GLU A 59 14.36 23.03 7.49
CA GLU A 59 13.82 21.88 8.21
C GLU A 59 12.62 21.40 7.37
N MET A 60 12.90 20.61 6.33
CA MET A 60 11.89 20.15 5.40
C MET A 60 11.03 19.12 6.10
N ALA A 61 10.08 19.61 6.88
CA ALA A 61 8.88 18.87 7.22
C ALA A 61 8.17 18.61 5.89
N ASN A 62 8.57 17.53 5.22
CA ASN A 62 8.20 17.26 3.87
C ASN A 62 6.69 17.00 3.82
N ASP A 63 5.93 17.99 3.34
CA ASP A 63 4.47 17.90 3.36
C ASP A 63 3.95 16.73 2.51
N GLN A 64 4.73 16.29 1.52
CA GLN A 64 4.43 15.04 0.80
C GLN A 64 4.63 13.81 1.68
N ALA A 65 5.70 13.74 2.46
CA ALA A 65 5.95 12.63 3.37
C ALA A 65 4.88 12.53 4.49
N LYS A 66 4.40 13.67 5.01
CA LYS A 66 3.21 13.69 5.90
C LYS A 66 1.97 13.13 5.19
N GLY A 67 1.76 13.52 3.93
CA GLY A 67 0.70 12.97 3.09
C GLY A 67 0.83 11.45 2.91
N HIS A 68 2.04 10.93 2.68
CA HIS A 68 2.29 9.50 2.57
C HIS A 68 2.02 8.77 3.88
N LEU A 69 2.42 9.33 5.03
CA LEU A 69 2.15 8.74 6.34
C LEU A 69 0.63 8.62 6.60
N ASN A 70 -0.13 9.68 6.32
CA ASN A 70 -1.60 9.65 6.43
C ASN A 70 -2.22 8.62 5.48
N ASN A 71 -1.70 8.48 4.26
CA ASN A 71 -2.16 7.45 3.32
C ASN A 71 -1.89 6.02 3.83
N ILE A 72 -0.74 5.80 4.47
CA ILE A 72 -0.40 4.50 5.08
C ILE A 72 -1.34 4.22 6.24
N GLU A 73 -1.58 5.19 7.11
CA GLU A 73 -2.51 5.06 8.23
C GLU A 73 -3.93 4.73 7.76
N MET A 74 -4.44 5.45 6.75
CA MET A 74 -5.74 5.13 6.16
C MET A 74 -5.81 3.70 5.59
N ARG A 75 -4.74 3.22 4.94
CA ARG A 75 -4.68 1.85 4.42
C ARG A 75 -4.68 0.81 5.53
N LEU A 76 -3.97 1.06 6.64
CA LEU A 76 -3.95 0.20 7.82
C LEU A 76 -5.31 0.19 8.54
N GLN A 77 -6.06 1.29 8.50
CA GLN A 77 -7.43 1.34 9.02
C GLN A 77 -8.46 0.63 8.12
N GLY A 78 -8.07 0.22 6.91
CA GLY A 78 -8.93 -0.50 5.97
C GLY A 78 -9.61 0.38 4.92
N TYR A 79 -9.18 1.63 4.74
CA TYR A 79 -9.61 2.48 3.63
C TYR A 79 -8.80 2.13 2.38
N VAL A 80 -9.46 1.49 1.40
CA VAL A 80 -8.85 1.14 0.10
C VAL A 80 -9.19 2.19 -0.93
N ARG A 81 -8.17 2.70 -1.64
CA ARG A 81 -8.26 3.82 -2.60
C ARG A 81 -9.21 3.64 -3.78
N ALA A 82 -9.73 2.44 -3.99
CA ALA A 82 -10.32 2.01 -5.25
C ALA A 82 -11.67 2.63 -5.64
N ASN A 83 -12.11 3.71 -4.99
CA ASN A 83 -12.94 4.75 -5.59
C ASN A 83 -13.24 5.80 -4.51
N LEU A 84 -12.46 6.89 -4.51
CA LEU A 84 -12.51 8.00 -3.56
C LEU A 84 -13.88 8.69 -3.44
N LYS A 85 -14.86 8.32 -4.27
CA LYS A 85 -16.18 8.97 -4.28
C LYS A 85 -17.14 8.43 -3.23
N ASN A 86 -17.07 7.16 -2.79
CA ASN A 86 -18.17 6.54 -2.01
C ASN A 86 -17.79 5.62 -0.83
N SER A 87 -16.52 5.37 -0.50
CA SER A 87 -16.19 4.48 0.64
C SER A 87 -16.09 5.24 1.96
N SER A 88 -17.23 5.63 2.54
CA SER A 88 -17.27 6.26 3.88
C SER A 88 -16.90 5.27 5.00
N MET A 89 -16.93 3.97 4.73
CA MET A 89 -16.72 2.92 5.73
C MET A 89 -15.43 2.13 5.48
N PRO A 90 -14.63 1.87 6.53
CA PRO A 90 -13.44 1.00 6.42
C PRO A 90 -13.86 -0.45 6.16
N LEU A 91 -13.10 -1.15 5.32
CA LEU A 91 -13.32 -2.56 5.05
C LEU A 91 -12.80 -3.42 6.21
N SER A 92 -13.46 -4.57 6.42
CA SER A 92 -12.91 -5.63 7.27
C SER A 92 -11.56 -6.11 6.75
N VAL A 93 -10.80 -6.84 7.57
CA VAL A 93 -9.50 -7.40 7.15
C VAL A 93 -9.67 -8.32 5.94
N ALA A 94 -10.60 -9.27 6.03
CA ALA A 94 -10.93 -10.18 4.92
C ALA A 94 -11.45 -9.42 3.68
N GLY A 95 -12.31 -8.42 3.88
CA GLY A 95 -12.85 -7.63 2.77
C GLY A 95 -11.77 -6.80 2.05
N GLN A 96 -10.84 -6.20 2.80
CA GLN A 96 -9.70 -5.51 2.21
C GLN A 96 -8.80 -6.49 1.46
N THR A 97 -8.46 -7.64 2.04
CA THR A 97 -7.59 -8.64 1.41
C THR A 97 -8.21 -9.16 0.11
N ARG A 98 -9.47 -9.61 0.15
CA ARG A 98 -10.18 -10.08 -1.03
C ARG A 98 -10.22 -9.03 -2.13
N LYS A 99 -10.55 -7.79 -1.80
CA LYS A 99 -10.62 -6.69 -2.77
C LYS A 99 -9.26 -6.42 -3.44
N LEU A 100 -8.18 -6.41 -2.66
CA LEU A 100 -6.83 -6.21 -3.20
C LEU A 100 -6.39 -7.37 -4.10
N ILE A 101 -6.79 -8.59 -3.75
CA ILE A 101 -6.58 -9.77 -4.59
C ILE A 101 -7.33 -9.62 -5.92
N GLU A 102 -8.61 -9.25 -5.89
CA GLU A 102 -9.43 -9.02 -7.10
C GLU A 102 -8.82 -7.93 -7.99
N GLU A 103 -8.32 -6.84 -7.40
CA GLU A 103 -7.62 -5.77 -8.13
C GLU A 103 -6.33 -6.26 -8.80
N ALA A 104 -5.59 -7.17 -8.17
CA ALA A 104 -4.32 -7.69 -8.66
C ALA A 104 -4.47 -8.67 -9.83
N ILE A 105 -5.59 -9.43 -9.87
CA ILE A 105 -5.88 -10.38 -10.95
C ILE A 105 -6.73 -9.77 -12.08
N SER A 106 -7.19 -8.53 -11.92
CA SER A 106 -8.02 -7.86 -12.92
C SER A 106 -7.23 -7.63 -14.22
N VAL A 107 -7.71 -8.22 -15.30
CA VAL A 107 -7.13 -8.06 -16.65
C VAL A 107 -7.10 -6.59 -17.06
N GLU A 108 -8.12 -5.80 -16.69
CA GLU A 108 -8.17 -4.36 -16.99
C GLU A 108 -7.03 -3.58 -16.33
N ASN A 109 -6.67 -3.93 -15.09
CA ASN A 109 -5.55 -3.32 -14.38
C ASN A 109 -4.21 -3.83 -14.92
N LEU A 110 -4.11 -5.13 -15.20
CA LEU A 110 -2.90 -5.76 -15.73
C LEU A 110 -2.52 -5.20 -17.11
N CYS A 111 -3.49 -4.95 -17.98
CA CYS A 111 -3.25 -4.35 -19.30
C CYS A 111 -2.79 -2.88 -19.24
N GLN A 112 -2.99 -2.19 -18.10
CA GLN A 112 -2.52 -0.82 -17.90
C GLN A 112 -1.11 -0.75 -17.30
N MET A 113 -0.54 -1.90 -16.90
CA MET A 113 0.82 -1.93 -16.36
C MET A 113 1.86 -1.63 -17.43
N TYR A 114 2.99 -1.06 -16.99
CA TYR A 114 4.13 -0.82 -17.86
C TYR A 114 4.66 -2.16 -18.41
N ILE A 115 4.94 -2.20 -19.72
CA ILE A 115 5.24 -3.44 -20.45
C ILE A 115 6.40 -4.25 -19.86
N ASP A 116 7.45 -3.59 -19.37
CA ASP A 116 8.62 -4.28 -18.83
C ASP A 116 8.37 -4.94 -17.47
N TRP A 117 7.25 -4.63 -16.81
CA TRP A 117 6.82 -5.40 -15.62
C TRP A 117 6.28 -6.77 -16.00
N SER A 118 6.09 -7.03 -17.30
CA SER A 118 5.75 -8.34 -17.86
C SER A 118 4.55 -9.00 -17.19
N ALA A 119 3.45 -8.25 -17.06
CA ALA A 119 2.22 -8.66 -16.38
C ALA A 119 1.51 -9.88 -17.00
N PHE A 120 1.96 -10.32 -18.18
CA PHE A 120 1.45 -11.48 -18.92
C PHE A 120 2.14 -12.82 -18.53
N LEU A 121 3.04 -12.81 -17.53
CA LEU A 121 3.79 -13.98 -17.02
C LEU A 121 3.19 -14.63 -15.75
#